data_AF-A0A3P8VV10-F1
#
_entry.id   AF-A0A3P8VV10-F1
#
_cell.length_a   1.000
_cell.length_b   1.000
_cell.length_c   1.000
_cell.angle_alpha   90.00
_cell.angle_beta   90.00
_cell.angle_gamma   90.00
#
_symmetry.space_group_name_H-M   'P 1'
#
loop_
_entity.id
_entity.type
_entity.pdbx_description
1 polymer ?
#
loop_
_entity_poly.entity_id
_entity_poly.type
_entity_poly.pdbx_seq_one_letter_code
_entity_poly.pdbx_strand_id
1 'polypeptide(L)'
;MFGCVVAGRLVQTDAVQVAADKFVFDLPDYENVNHVVVFMLGTVPFPAGMGGAVYFCFPNPGGGDGPVWQLLGFITNDKPSAIFKISGLKLAEVHFNGNSGSSNFLACFVSSGSR
;
A
#
# COMPACT_ATOMS: atom_id res chain seq x y z
N MET A 1 14.17 0.91 2.99
CA MET A 1 13.95 1.81 1.84
C MET A 1 12.68 2.63 2.02
N PHE A 2 11.57 1.99 2.40
CA PHE A 2 10.27 2.64 2.61
C PHE A 2 9.85 2.67 4.07
N GLY A 3 9.05 3.66 4.42
CA GLY A 3 8.28 3.74 5.67
C GLY A 3 6.80 3.90 5.34
N CYS A 4 5.96 3.35 6.23
CA CYS A 4 4.50 3.44 6.16
C CYS A 4 3.98 4.00 7.49
N VAL A 5 3.03 4.93 7.42
CA VAL A 5 2.33 5.45 8.60
C VAL A 5 0.83 5.40 8.33
N VAL A 6 0.11 4.68 9.19
CA VAL A 6 -1.33 4.80 9.30
C VAL A 6 -1.65 5.97 10.22
N ALA A 7 -2.58 6.83 9.82
CA ALA A 7 -3.01 7.94 10.67
C ALA A 7 -3.50 7.42 12.04
N GLY A 8 -2.88 7.92 13.12
CA GLY A 8 -3.19 7.51 14.49
C GLY A 8 -2.41 6.28 15.00
N ARG A 9 -1.45 5.76 14.24
CA ARG A 9 -0.60 4.62 14.65
C ARG A 9 0.89 4.95 14.54
N LEU A 10 1.72 4.09 15.13
CA LEU A 10 3.17 4.17 15.00
C LEU A 10 3.62 3.92 13.56
N VAL A 11 4.75 4.52 13.22
CA VAL A 11 5.42 4.29 11.94
C VAL A 11 5.89 2.84 11.84
N GLN A 12 5.66 2.23 10.69
CA GLN A 12 6.20 0.94 10.30
C GLN A 12 7.35 1.14 9.31
N THR A 13 8.49 0.51 9.58
CA THR A 13 9.69 0.57 8.73
C THR A 13 10.23 -0.82 8.38
N ASP A 14 9.60 -1.84 8.93
CA ASP A 14 9.87 -3.27 8.84
C ASP A 14 9.10 -3.90 7.67
N ALA A 15 9.21 -3.31 6.48
CA ALA A 15 8.59 -3.84 5.29
C ALA A 15 9.12 -5.25 4.98
N VAL A 16 8.21 -6.20 4.75
CA VAL A 16 8.55 -7.55 4.30
C VAL A 16 8.90 -7.49 2.81
N GLN A 17 10.14 -7.82 2.46
CA GLN A 17 10.56 -7.88 1.08
C GLN A 17 10.16 -9.24 0.47
N VAL A 18 9.15 -9.23 -0.39
CA VAL A 18 8.62 -10.45 -1.04
C VAL A 18 9.29 -10.75 -2.38
N ALA A 19 9.94 -9.75 -2.98
CA ALA A 19 10.82 -9.90 -4.14
C ALA A 19 11.88 -8.78 -4.13
N ALA A 20 12.87 -8.87 -5.01
CA ALA A 20 13.95 -7.87 -5.11
C ALA A 20 13.43 -6.42 -5.22
N ASP A 21 12.32 -6.24 -5.92
CA ASP A 21 11.66 -4.98 -6.25
C ASP A 21 10.29 -4.81 -5.55
N LYS A 22 9.93 -5.68 -4.60
CA LYS A 22 8.57 -5.68 -4.00
C LYS A 22 8.63 -5.73 -2.48
N PHE A 23 7.98 -4.76 -1.86
CA PHE A 23 7.93 -4.59 -0.41
C PHE A 23 6.48 -4.54 0.05
N VAL A 24 6.18 -5.23 1.16
CA VAL A 24 4.83 -5.33 1.71
C VAL A 24 4.83 -4.89 3.17
N PHE A 25 3.82 -4.14 3.56
CA PHE A 25 3.51 -3.75 4.93
C PHE A 25 2.19 -4.38 5.36
N ASP A 26 2.19 -4.95 6.55
CA ASP A 26 0.99 -5.52 7.14
C ASP A 26 0.20 -4.42 7.85
N LEU A 27 -1.05 -4.26 7.45
CA LEU A 27 -1.94 -3.27 8.05
C LEU A 27 -3.01 -3.99 8.88
N PRO A 28 -2.77 -4.19 10.20
CA PRO A 28 -3.79 -4.75 11.09
C PRO A 28 -5.00 -3.82 11.17
N ASP A 29 -6.18 -4.31 11.57
CA ASP A 29 -7.37 -3.48 11.81
C ASP A 29 -7.67 -2.46 10.69
N TYR A 30 -7.54 -2.89 9.43
CA TYR A 30 -7.71 -2.05 8.24
C TYR A 30 -9.07 -1.35 8.16
N GLU A 31 -10.09 -1.95 8.80
CA GLU A 31 -11.45 -1.42 8.95
C GLU A 31 -11.47 0.04 9.44
N ASN A 32 -10.49 0.42 10.27
CA ASN A 32 -10.36 1.74 10.88
C ASN A 32 -9.31 2.64 10.20
N VAL A 33 -8.74 2.20 9.08
CA VAL A 33 -7.69 2.93 8.37
C VAL A 33 -8.32 3.92 7.40
N ASN A 34 -8.18 5.21 7.71
CA ASN A 34 -8.70 6.29 6.86
C ASN A 34 -7.65 6.84 5.90
N HIS A 35 -6.43 7.06 6.41
CA HIS A 35 -5.32 7.63 5.65
C HIS A 35 -4.05 6.82 5.90
N VAL A 36 -3.33 6.55 4.82
CA VAL A 36 -2.03 5.89 4.84
C VAL A 36 -1.02 6.81 4.17
N VAL A 37 0.12 6.99 4.82
CA VAL A 37 1.24 7.74 4.30
C VAL A 37 2.34 6.76 3.95
N VAL A 38 2.85 6.82 2.73
CA VAL A 38 4.00 6.04 2.29
C VAL A 38 5.10 7.01 1.90
N PHE A 39 6.31 6.74 2.38
CA PHE A 39 7.46 7.59 2.13
C PHE A 39 8.76 6.81 2.05
N MET A 40 9.77 7.43 1.45
CA MET A 40 11.14 6.93 1.46
C MET A 40 11.83 7.34 2.75
N LEU A 41 12.62 6.44 3.34
CA LEU A 41 13.39 6.72 4.56
C LEU A 41 14.63 7.61 4.32
N GLY A 42 14.98 7.87 3.06
CA GLY A 42 16.18 8.63 2.69
C GLY A 42 17.50 7.87 2.83
N THR A 43 17.47 6.59 3.23
CA THR A 43 18.67 5.75 3.36
C THR A 43 19.13 5.16 2.03
N VAL A 44 18.19 4.84 1.13
CA VAL A 44 18.45 4.26 -0.19
C VAL A 44 17.54 4.96 -1.21
N PRO A 45 18.09 5.67 -2.22
CA PRO A 45 17.29 6.27 -3.28
C PRO A 45 16.82 5.22 -4.30
N PHE A 46 15.81 5.57 -5.11
CA PHE A 46 15.46 4.74 -6.25
C PHE A 46 16.57 4.77 -7.31
N PRO A 47 16.82 3.65 -8.02
CA PRO A 47 17.68 3.65 -9.20
C PRO A 47 17.21 4.65 -10.26
N ALA A 48 18.12 5.09 -11.12
CA ALA A 48 17.80 6.04 -12.19
C ALA A 48 16.68 5.51 -13.10
N GLY A 49 15.66 6.35 -13.35
CA GLY A 49 14.49 5.97 -14.17
C GLY A 49 13.47 5.06 -13.48
N MET A 50 13.62 4.80 -12.18
CA MET A 50 12.68 3.98 -11.40
C MET A 50 11.86 4.82 -10.41
N GLY A 51 10.70 4.30 -10.05
CA GLY A 51 9.84 4.82 -8.99
C GLY A 51 9.16 3.69 -8.23
N GLY A 52 8.42 4.06 -7.19
CA GLY A 52 7.60 3.14 -6.41
C GLY A 52 6.13 3.32 -6.77
N ALA A 53 5.48 2.27 -7.24
CA ALA A 53 4.03 2.18 -7.34
C ALA A 53 3.48 1.59 -6.04
N VAL A 54 2.55 2.31 -5.41
CA VAL A 54 1.94 1.93 -4.14
C VAL A 54 0.58 1.32 -4.41
N TYR A 55 0.39 0.08 -3.98
CA TYR A 55 -0.84 -0.69 -4.12
C TYR A 55 -1.40 -1.04 -2.75
N PHE A 56 -2.73 -1.09 -2.67
CA PHE A 56 -3.46 -1.59 -1.52
C PHE A 56 -4.16 -2.89 -1.89
N CYS A 57 -4.01 -3.91 -1.05
CA CYS A 57 -4.69 -5.19 -1.19
C CYS A 57 -5.89 -5.24 -0.26
N PHE A 58 -7.06 -5.47 -0.84
CA PHE A 58 -8.29 -5.76 -0.12
C PHE A 58 -8.65 -7.26 -0.24
N PRO A 59 -9.29 -7.84 0.78
CA PRO A 59 -9.86 -9.17 0.71
C PRO A 59 -11.08 -9.14 -0.22
N ASN A 60 -11.14 -10.05 -1.18
CA ASN A 60 -12.23 -10.11 -2.16
C ASN A 60 -13.57 -10.47 -1.46
N PRO A 61 -14.61 -9.62 -1.56
CA PRO A 61 -15.91 -9.91 -0.97
C PRO A 61 -16.73 -10.95 -1.75
N GLY A 62 -16.33 -11.32 -2.98
CA GLY A 62 -17.13 -12.15 -3.90
C GLY A 62 -16.88 -13.67 -3.84
N GLY A 63 -16.07 -14.17 -2.91
CA GLY A 63 -15.78 -15.62 -2.80
C GLY A 63 -14.89 -16.18 -3.93
N GLY A 64 -14.28 -15.33 -4.75
CA GLY A 64 -13.20 -15.74 -5.66
C GLY A 64 -11.86 -15.74 -4.93
N ASP A 65 -11.10 -16.83 -5.06
CA ASP A 65 -9.86 -17.19 -4.34
C ASP A 65 -8.65 -16.22 -4.52
N GLY A 66 -8.81 -14.90 -4.41
CA GLY A 66 -7.67 -14.00 -4.55
C GLY A 66 -7.82 -12.60 -3.97
N PRO A 67 -6.72 -12.01 -3.46
CA PRO A 67 -6.66 -10.61 -3.06
C PRO A 67 -6.86 -9.65 -4.23
N VAL A 68 -7.62 -8.58 -4.02
CA VAL A 68 -7.80 -7.51 -5.02
C VAL A 68 -6.77 -6.42 -4.76
N TRP A 69 -5.93 -6.13 -5.76
CA TRP A 69 -4.90 -5.09 -5.68
C TRP A 69 -5.36 -3.82 -6.41
N GLN A 70 -5.40 -2.71 -5.68
CA GLN A 70 -5.71 -1.40 -6.22
C GLN A 70 -4.48 -0.48 -6.17
N LEU A 71 -4.14 0.12 -7.30
CA LEU A 71 -3.11 1.16 -7.37
C LEU A 71 -3.60 2.43 -6.68
N LEU A 72 -2.88 2.87 -5.65
CA LEU A 72 -3.14 4.13 -4.94
C LEU A 72 -2.43 5.31 -5.59
N GLY A 73 -1.20 5.09 -6.08
CA GLY A 73 -0.39 6.10 -6.74
C GLY A 73 1.09 5.77 -6.70
N PHE A 74 1.93 6.82 -6.74
CA PHE A 74 3.36 6.67 -6.95
C PHE A 74 4.20 7.57 -6.03
N ILE A 75 5.40 7.09 -5.69
CA ILE A 75 6.48 7.82 -5.04
C ILE A 75 7.74 7.75 -5.91
N THR A 76 8.54 8.81 -5.93
CA THR A 76 9.78 8.90 -6.72
C THR A 76 10.86 9.63 -5.92
N ASN A 77 12.09 9.72 -6.43
CA ASN A 77 13.13 10.53 -5.79
C ASN A 77 12.73 12.02 -5.67
N ASP A 78 12.01 12.57 -6.67
CA ASP A 78 11.52 13.97 -6.64
C ASP A 78 10.31 14.14 -5.72
N LYS A 79 9.49 13.09 -5.58
CA LYS A 79 8.32 13.05 -4.71
C LYS A 79 8.44 11.85 -3.77
N PRO A 80 9.28 11.96 -2.72
CA PRO A 80 9.63 10.82 -1.86
C PRO A 80 8.53 10.42 -0.89
N SER A 81 7.39 11.12 -0.85
CA SER A 81 6.26 10.81 0.01
C SER A 81 4.92 11.10 -0.65
N ALA A 82 3.90 10.33 -0.25
CA ALA A 82 2.52 10.50 -0.67
C ALA A 82 1.56 10.07 0.43
N ILE A 83 0.40 10.72 0.47
CA ILE A 83 -0.70 10.41 1.41
C ILE A 83 -1.87 9.90 0.58
N PHE A 84 -2.44 8.78 1.01
CA PHE A 84 -3.54 8.10 0.33
C PHE A 84 -4.73 7.96 1.27
N LYS A 85 -5.93 8.28 0.78
CA LYS A 85 -7.19 8.09 1.51
C LYS A 85 -7.77 6.73 1.16
N ILE A 86 -7.90 5.85 2.16
CA ILE A 86 -8.38 4.47 2.01
C ILE A 86 -9.88 4.34 2.29
N SER A 87 -10.43 5.22 3.14
CA SER A 87 -11.83 5.13 3.59
C SER A 87 -12.88 5.16 2.45
N GLY A 88 -12.56 5.79 1.32
CA GLY A 88 -13.44 5.87 0.15
C GLY A 88 -13.32 4.69 -0.81
N LEU A 89 -12.20 3.95 -0.76
CA LEU A 89 -11.99 2.77 -1.58
C LEU A 89 -12.83 1.59 -1.08
N LYS A 90 -12.99 1.52 0.25
CA LYS A 90 -13.94 0.61 0.92
C LYS A 90 -15.37 0.77 0.40
N LEU A 91 -15.79 2.00 0.05
CA LEU A 91 -17.15 2.33 -0.36
C LEU A 91 -17.47 2.05 -1.83
N ALA A 92 -16.46 1.95 -2.70
CA ALA A 92 -16.68 1.48 -4.07
C ALA A 92 -17.20 0.02 -4.11
N GLU A 93 -17.08 -0.72 -2.99
CA GLU A 93 -17.53 -2.10 -2.83
C GLU A 93 -18.70 -2.30 -1.84
N VAL A 94 -19.25 -1.26 -1.20
CA VAL A 94 -20.34 -1.39 -0.17
C VAL A 94 -21.68 -1.90 -0.74
N HIS A 95 -21.75 -2.38 -1.99
CA HIS A 95 -22.91 -3.13 -2.46
C HIS A 95 -22.92 -4.61 -2.05
N PHE A 96 -21.88 -5.20 -1.46
CA PHE A 96 -21.96 -6.60 -1.03
C PHE A 96 -21.43 -6.84 0.40
N ASN A 97 -22.36 -7.28 1.23
CA ASN A 97 -22.29 -7.49 2.66
C ASN A 97 -21.65 -8.85 2.96
N GLY A 98 -20.52 -8.91 3.67
CA GLY A 98 -19.92 -10.19 4.04
C GLY A 98 -18.60 -10.10 4.80
N ASN A 99 -18.66 -10.32 6.11
CA ASN A 99 -17.53 -10.49 7.02
C ASN A 99 -16.68 -11.71 6.62
N SER A 100 -15.36 -11.56 6.39
CA SER A 100 -14.40 -12.68 6.32
C SER A 100 -12.96 -12.19 6.55
N GLY A 101 -12.37 -12.59 7.67
CA GLY A 101 -11.05 -12.14 8.15
C GLY A 101 -9.88 -12.57 7.27
N SER A 102 -9.44 -11.68 6.39
CA SER A 102 -8.17 -11.81 5.67
C SER A 102 -7.35 -10.53 5.87
N SER A 103 -6.08 -10.72 6.25
CA SER A 103 -5.12 -9.62 6.47
C SER A 103 -5.03 -8.75 5.22
N ASN A 104 -5.11 -7.44 5.40
CA ASN A 104 -4.94 -6.48 4.32
C ASN A 104 -3.48 -6.05 4.25
N PHE A 105 -2.96 -5.93 3.04
CA PHE A 105 -1.55 -5.66 2.78
C PHE A 105 -1.39 -4.36 2.00
N LEU A 106 -0.42 -3.54 2.37
CA LEU A 106 0.01 -2.41 1.56
C LEU A 106 1.33 -2.78 0.87
N ALA A 107 1.34 -2.83 -0.45
CA ALA A 107 2.54 -3.18 -1.19
C ALA A 107 3.12 -1.98 -1.94
N CYS A 108 4.42 -1.77 -1.81
CA CYS A 108 5.18 -0.83 -2.62
C CYS A 108 6.03 -1.64 -3.61
N PHE A 109 5.70 -1.51 -4.89
CA PHE A 109 6.41 -2.15 -5.99
C PHE A 109 7.34 -1.13 -6.63
N VAL A 110 8.62 -1.42 -6.68
CA VAL A 110 9.59 -0.65 -7.44
C VAL A 110 9.42 -1.02 -8.91
N SER A 111 9.06 -0.06 -9.76
CA SER A 111 8.83 -0.29 -11.18
C SER A 111 9.54 0.78 -12.02
N SER A 112 9.90 0.45 -13.26
CA SER A 112 10.43 1.45 -14.19
C SER A 112 9.31 2.45 -14.49
N GLY A 113 9.55 3.70 -14.11
CA GLY A 113 8.59 4.77 -14.31
C GLY A 113 8.73 5.33 -15.73
N SER A 114 8.13 4.69 -16.74
CA SER A 114 7.82 5.43 -17.97
C SER A 114 6.56 6.23 -17.68
N ARG A 115 6.72 7.54 -17.48
CA ARG A 115 5.63 8.47 -17.76
C ARG A 115 5.29 8.42 -19.24
#